data_AF-A6FFX4-F1
#
_entry.id   AF-A6FFX4-F1
#
_cell.length_a   1.000
_cell.length_b   1.000
_cell.length_c   1.000
_cell.angle_alpha   90.00
_cell.angle_beta   90.00
_cell.angle_gamma   90.00
#
_symmetry.space_group_name_H-M   'P 1'
#
loop_
_entity.id
_entity.type
_entity.pdbx_description
1 polymer ?
#
loop_
_entity_poly.entity_id
_entity_poly.type
_entity_poly.pdbx_seq_one_letter_code
_entity_poly.pdbx_strand_id
1 'polypeptide(L)' 'MRDNNMLIADFIEIQNKKLSGTSYYNKRTDRFIRQLEGVSLFDDGTYCVTDLEKAWNETKSSNVYDDHGINSI' A
#
# COMPACT_ATOMS: atom_id res chain seq x y z
N MET A 1 23.61 -0.71 0.88
CA MET A 1 22.59 0.29 0.52
C MET A 1 21.26 -0.40 0.70
N ARG A 2 20.31 0.13 1.47
CA ARG A 2 18.97 -0.47 1.49
C ARG A 2 18.34 -0.20 0.13
N ASP A 3 17.88 -1.27 -0.47
CA ASP A 3 17.18 -1.29 -1.75
C ASP A 3 16.01 -0.31 -1.68
N ASN A 4 16.08 0.79 -2.43
CA ASN A 4 15.03 1.82 -2.48
C ASN A 4 13.84 1.36 -3.34
N ASN A 5 13.58 0.06 -3.36
CA ASN A 5 12.51 -0.55 -4.12
C ASN A 5 11.86 -1.68 -3.31
N MET A 6 10.61 -1.97 -3.61
CA MET A 6 9.81 -2.95 -2.87
C MET A 6 8.70 -3.52 -3.74
N LEU A 7 8.31 -4.76 -3.47
CA LEU A 7 7.10 -5.35 -4.04
C LEU A 7 5.85 -4.74 -3.39
N ILE A 8 4.76 -4.64 -4.15
CA ILE A 8 3.46 -4.17 -3.64
C ILE A 8 3.01 -4.97 -2.41
N ALA A 9 3.20 -6.29 -2.43
CA ALA A 9 2.79 -7.19 -1.36
C ALA A 9 3.51 -6.87 -0.02
N ASP A 10 4.84 -6.71 -0.06
CA ASP A 10 5.64 -6.39 1.12
C ASP A 10 5.25 -5.02 1.69
N PHE A 11 4.98 -4.04 0.81
CA PHE A 11 4.53 -2.73 1.24
C PHE A 11 3.17 -2.79 1.95
N ILE A 12 2.19 -3.53 1.40
CA ILE A 12 0.88 -3.71 2.02
C ILE A 12 1.02 -4.41 3.38
N GLU A 13 1.87 -5.43 3.50
CA GLU A 13 2.14 -6.10 4.77
C GLU A 13 2.70 -5.12 5.82
N ILE A 14 3.64 -4.25 5.43
CA ILE A 14 4.17 -3.20 6.31
C ILE A 14 3.07 -2.23 6.73
N GLN A 15 2.17 -1.82 5.82
CA GLN A 15 1.05 -0.94 6.17
C GLN A 15 0.07 -1.63 7.12
N ASN A 16 -0.24 -2.91 6.90
CA ASN A 16 -1.10 -3.69 7.79
C ASN A 16 -0.48 -3.84 9.20
N LYS A 17 0.84 -4.03 9.32
CA LYS A 17 1.52 -4.07 10.63
C LYS A 17 1.38 -2.77 11.43
N LYS A 18 1.12 -1.63 10.78
CA LYS A 18 0.83 -0.35 11.47
C LYS A 18 -0.59 -0.29 12.04
N LEU A 19 -1.49 -1.11 11.52
CA LEU A 19 -2.86 -1.26 12.00
C LEU A 19 -2.88 -2.33 13.10
N SER A 20 -2.78 -1.92 14.36
CA SER A 20 -2.78 -2.85 15.50
C SER A 20 -4.03 -3.75 15.51
N GLY A 21 -3.86 -5.03 15.13
CA GLY A 21 -4.94 -6.03 15.16
C GLY A 21 -5.95 -5.94 14.00
N THR A 22 -5.65 -5.17 12.95
CA THR A 22 -6.49 -5.09 11.75
C THR A 22 -5.66 -5.01 10.46
N SER A 23 -6.33 -5.02 9.32
CA SER A 23 -5.74 -4.93 7.99
C SER A 23 -6.52 -3.90 7.16
N TYR A 24 -5.94 -3.34 6.12
CA TYR A 24 -6.69 -2.48 5.21
C TYR A 24 -7.71 -3.29 4.40
N TYR A 25 -8.88 -2.70 4.11
CA TYR A 25 -9.86 -3.33 3.22
C TYR A 25 -9.29 -3.55 1.82
N ASN A 26 -9.75 -4.59 1.13
CA ASN A 26 -9.39 -4.83 -0.27
C ASN A 26 -9.71 -3.62 -1.17
N LYS A 27 -10.80 -2.90 -0.90
CA LYS A 27 -11.13 -1.66 -1.65
C LYS A 27 -10.02 -0.61 -1.55
N ARG A 28 -9.33 -0.53 -0.41
CA ARG A 28 -8.22 0.39 -0.20
C ARG A 28 -6.98 -0.06 -0.96
N THR A 29 -6.66 -1.35 -0.94
CA THR A 29 -5.54 -1.92 -1.70
C THR A 29 -5.78 -1.84 -3.20
N ASP A 30 -7.02 -2.02 -3.67
CA ASP A 30 -7.38 -1.92 -5.08
C ASP A 30 -7.17 -0.50 -5.63
N ARG A 31 -7.59 0.54 -4.88
CA ARG A 31 -7.31 1.93 -5.27
C ARG A 31 -5.82 2.21 -5.36
N PHE A 32 -5.05 1.68 -4.40
CA PHE A 32 -3.60 1.80 -4.40
C PHE A 32 -2.96 1.13 -5.63
N ILE A 33 -3.33 -0.11 -5.94
CA ILE A 33 -2.80 -0.84 -7.10
C ILE A 33 -3.14 -0.11 -8.40
N ARG A 34 -4.37 0.38 -8.55
CA ARG A 34 -4.79 1.17 -9.72
C ARG A 34 -3.97 2.45 -9.88
N GLN A 35 -3.62 3.13 -8.79
CA GLN A 35 -2.78 4.33 -8.84
C GLN A 35 -1.34 4.02 -9.32
N LEU A 36 -0.89 2.78 -9.20
CA LEU A 36 0.43 2.33 -9.66
C LEU A 36 0.45 1.88 -11.14
N GLU A 37 -0.70 1.68 -11.80
CA GLU A 37 -0.76 1.20 -13.19
C GLU A 37 -0.03 2.12 -14.19
N GLY A 38 0.18 3.40 -13.84
CA GLY A 38 0.96 4.37 -14.63
C GLY A 38 2.38 4.64 -14.11
N VAL A 39 2.83 3.94 -13.09
CA VAL A 39 4.14 4.14 -12.45
C VAL A 39 5.14 3.14 -13.01
N SER A 40 6.33 3.62 -13.38
CA SER A 40 7.41 2.77 -13.86
C SER A 40 7.86 1.78 -12.76
N LEU A 41 7.90 0.51 -13.11
CA LEU A 41 8.44 -0.56 -12.27
C LEU A 41 9.80 -1.03 -12.80
N PHE A 42 10.65 -1.53 -11.91
CA PHE A 42 11.95 -2.09 -12.27
C PHE A 42 11.80 -3.50 -12.86
N ASP A 43 12.82 -3.97 -13.59
CA ASP A 43 12.80 -5.27 -14.29
C ASP A 43 12.54 -6.47 -13.37
N ASP A 44 12.81 -6.32 -12.06
CA ASP A 44 12.56 -7.33 -11.03
C ASP A 44 11.13 -7.31 -10.46
N GLY A 45 10.25 -6.44 -10.98
CA GLY A 45 8.87 -6.30 -10.53
C GLY A 45 8.67 -5.37 -9.34
N THR A 46 9.74 -4.73 -8.84
CA THR A 46 9.68 -3.79 -7.71
C THR A 46 9.31 -2.38 -8.16
N TYR A 47 8.79 -1.59 -7.23
CA TYR A 47 8.53 -0.16 -7.41
C TYR A 47 9.47 0.63 -6.52
N CYS A 48 9.78 1.86 -6.91
CA CYS A 48 10.45 2.80 -6.02
C CYS A 48 9.59 3.02 -4.77
N VAL A 49 10.19 2.97 -3.57
CA VAL A 49 9.45 3.12 -2.31
C VAL A 49 8.72 4.46 -2.25
N THR A 50 9.31 5.54 -2.79
CA THR A 50 8.65 6.87 -2.80
C THR A 50 7.38 6.89 -3.64
N ASP A 51 7.34 6.13 -4.73
CA ASP A 51 6.14 6.05 -5.57
C ASP A 51 5.04 5.22 -4.89
N LEU A 52 5.43 4.15 -4.19
CA LEU A 52 4.50 3.38 -3.35
C LEU A 52 3.90 4.26 -2.24
N GLU A 53 4.73 5.04 -1.54
CA GLU A 53 4.26 5.96 -0.49
C GLU A 53 3.35 7.05 -1.03
N LYS A 54 3.68 7.62 -2.19
CA LYS A 54 2.86 8.62 -2.86
C LYS A 54 1.51 8.05 -3.27
N ALA A 55 1.51 6.95 -4.01
CA ALA A 55 0.28 6.28 -4.48
C ALA A 55 -0.58 5.84 -3.30
N TRP A 56 0.03 5.35 -2.22
CA TRP A 56 -0.68 5.04 -0.98
C TRP A 56 -1.33 6.32 -0.42
N ASN A 57 -0.58 7.38 -0.18
CA ASN A 57 -1.14 8.58 0.45
C ASN A 57 -2.22 9.29 -0.38
N GLU A 58 -2.17 9.22 -1.72
CA GLU A 58 -3.17 9.82 -2.61
C GLU A 58 -4.49 9.06 -2.63
N THR A 59 -4.48 7.78 -2.30
CA THR A 59 -5.65 6.88 -2.40
C THR A 59 -6.37 6.64 -1.07
N LYS A 60 -5.90 7.30 0.00
CA LYS A 60 -6.52 7.26 1.33
C LYS A 60 -7.89 7.95 1.32
N SER A 61 -8.84 7.36 2.00
CA SER A 61 -10.14 7.99 2.25
C SER A 61 -9.98 9.16 3.23
N SER A 62 -10.87 10.15 3.14
CA SER A 62 -10.89 11.26 4.10
C SER A 62 -11.18 10.78 5.53
N ASN A 63 -11.98 9.73 5.66
CA ASN A 63 -12.19 9.02 6.92
C ASN A 63 -11.33 7.76 6.96
N VAL A 64 -10.39 7.70 7.90
CA VAL A 64 -9.44 6.57 8.03
C VAL A 64 -10.15 5.24 8.32
N TYR A 65 -11.29 5.28 9.00
CA TYR A 65 -12.06 4.07 9.32
C TYR A 65 -12.69 3.42 8.08
N ASP A 66 -12.88 4.17 6.98
CA ASP A 66 -13.40 3.63 5.72
C ASP A 66 -12.37 2.72 5.01
N ASP A 67 -11.10 2.85 5.39
CA ASP A 67 -10.00 2.09 4.83
C ASP A 67 -9.58 0.92 5.72
N HIS A 68 -9.85 0.98 7.03
CA HIS A 68 -9.50 -0.06 7.98
C HIS A 68 -10.52 -1.19 7.96
N GLY A 69 -10.04 -2.40 7.74
CA GLY A 69 -10.77 -3.64 7.85
C GLY A 69 -11.34 -3.89 9.24
N ILE A 70 -12.16 -4.93 9.33
CA ILE A 70 -12.66 -5.45 10.60
C ILE A 70 -11.45 -5.96 11.41
N ASN A 71 -11.37 -5.58 12.68
CA ASN A 71 -10.41 -6.17 13.62
C ASN A 71 -10.53 -7.70 13.56
N SER A 72 -9.44 -8.38 13.21
CA SER A 72 -9.40 -9.82 13.37
C SER A 72 -9.24 -10.07 14.86
N ILE A 73 -10.33 -10.49 15.51
CA ILE A 73 -10.38 -10.88 16.94
C ILE A 73 -9.43 -12.04 17.18
#